data_AF-L9WZV7-F1
#
_entry.id   AF-L9WZV7-F1
#
_cell.length_a   1.000
_cell.length_b   1.000
_cell.length_c   1.000
_cell.angle_alpha   90.00
_cell.angle_beta   90.00
_cell.angle_gamma   90.00
#
_symmetry.space_group_name_H-M   'P 1'
#
loop_
_entity.id
_entity.type
_entity.pdbx_description
1 polymer ?
#
loop_
_entity_poly.entity_id
_entity_poly.type
_entity_poly.pdbx_seq_one_letter_code
_entity_poly.pdbx_strand_id
1 'polypeptide(L)'
;MSHKEDSVGPNVDGPAFDVPKARGSDWTKRATEVRTRDNNVCQRCGDHNGNYEYYPLSMAVHHIVPGKYLPKADARLDLNLVTVCGTCHNRLEGAHVERQFAETDRHEALRVLRVLKERGQTVYALERELEIPEERLRSLVSQLERMNCLQTRENVWYRAVCPGAAWSALEKLQSELERERARRRWVEDVLEEVNLESMNAER
;
A
#
# COMPACT_ATOMS: atom_id res chain seq x y z
N MET A 1 -0.48 37.83 -23.44
CA MET A 1 -0.67 36.82 -22.37
C MET A 1 -0.37 35.48 -23.00
N SER A 2 0.78 34.90 -22.64
CA SER A 2 1.29 33.67 -23.25
C SER A 2 0.56 32.48 -22.62
N HIS A 3 -0.18 31.74 -23.46
CA HIS A 3 -0.74 30.45 -23.09
C HIS A 3 0.43 29.46 -22.96
N LYS A 4 0.69 29.01 -21.74
CA LYS A 4 1.52 27.82 -21.51
C LYS A 4 0.67 26.61 -21.83
N GLU A 5 1.00 25.94 -22.91
CA GLU A 5 0.56 24.58 -23.18
C GLU A 5 1.20 23.67 -22.14
N ASP A 6 0.39 23.16 -21.22
CA ASP A 6 0.81 22.13 -20.28
C ASP A 6 1.08 20.86 -21.08
N SER A 7 2.36 20.52 -21.20
CA SER A 7 2.84 19.28 -21.80
C SER A 7 2.24 18.08 -21.06
N VAL A 8 1.27 17.42 -21.69
CA VAL A 8 0.77 16.10 -21.29
C VAL A 8 1.91 15.10 -21.49
N GLY A 9 2.63 14.81 -20.40
CA GLY A 9 3.63 13.75 -20.36
C GLY A 9 3.01 12.39 -20.68
N PRO A 10 3.82 11.41 -21.13
CA PRO A 10 3.34 10.10 -21.55
C PRO A 10 2.54 9.43 -20.44
N ASN A 11 1.35 8.96 -20.80
CA ASN A 11 0.45 8.22 -19.93
C ASN A 11 1.12 6.88 -19.57
N VAL A 12 1.80 6.86 -18.42
CA VAL A 12 2.35 5.64 -17.82
C VAL A 12 1.19 4.91 -17.16
N ASP A 13 0.59 3.96 -17.87
CA ASP A 13 -0.51 3.09 -17.44
C ASP A 13 -0.10 2.12 -16.31
N GLY A 14 0.48 2.64 -15.23
CA GLY A 14 0.69 1.96 -13.97
C GLY A 14 -0.44 2.30 -12.98
N PRO A 15 -0.72 1.42 -11.99
CA PRO A 15 -1.70 1.75 -10.97
C PRO A 15 -1.27 3.00 -10.21
N ALA A 16 -2.13 4.01 -10.16
CA ALA A 16 -1.86 5.23 -9.40
C ALA A 16 -1.74 4.91 -7.91
N PHE A 17 -0.58 5.17 -7.31
CA PHE A 17 -0.30 5.01 -5.87
C PHE A 17 -0.93 6.14 -5.05
N ASP A 18 -1.24 5.90 -3.77
CA ASP A 18 -1.81 6.93 -2.89
C ASP A 18 -0.72 7.81 -2.25
N VAL A 19 -0.07 8.63 -3.08
CA VAL A 19 0.92 9.61 -2.65
C VAL A 19 0.26 10.94 -2.25
N PRO A 20 0.70 11.63 -1.17
CA PRO A 20 0.04 12.83 -0.68
C PRO A 20 -0.22 13.92 -1.74
N LYS A 21 0.74 14.15 -2.65
CA LYS A 21 0.64 15.18 -3.70
C LYS A 21 -0.41 14.85 -4.78
N ALA A 22 -0.83 13.59 -4.90
CA ALA A 22 -1.81 13.13 -5.90
C ALA A 22 -3.20 12.87 -5.28
N ARG A 23 -3.41 13.23 -4.01
CA ARG A 23 -4.69 13.08 -3.32
C ARG A 23 -5.65 14.19 -3.76
N GLY A 24 -6.64 13.83 -4.58
CA GLY A 24 -7.76 14.70 -4.98
C GLY A 24 -8.99 14.55 -4.08
N SER A 25 -10.14 15.02 -4.59
CA SER A 25 -11.45 14.99 -3.92
C SER A 25 -11.85 13.61 -3.39
N ASP A 26 -11.50 12.53 -4.10
CA ASP A 26 -11.79 11.15 -3.67
C ASP A 26 -11.14 10.80 -2.33
N TRP A 27 -9.95 11.34 -2.04
CA TRP A 27 -9.31 11.14 -0.74
C TRP A 27 -10.07 11.89 0.35
N THR A 28 -10.49 13.13 0.10
CA THR A 28 -11.28 13.91 1.05
C THR A 28 -12.58 13.19 1.41
N LYS A 29 -13.29 12.65 0.40
CA LYS A 29 -14.50 11.84 0.62
C LYS A 29 -14.19 10.62 1.49
N ARG A 30 -13.18 9.83 1.12
CA ARG A 30 -12.80 8.62 1.86
C ARG A 30 -12.35 8.93 3.28
N ALA A 31 -11.58 9.99 3.49
CA ALA A 31 -11.12 10.40 4.81
C ALA A 31 -12.30 10.84 5.71
N THR A 32 -13.32 11.49 5.12
CA THR A 32 -14.55 11.81 5.83
C THR A 32 -15.33 10.54 6.21
N GLU A 33 -15.47 9.57 5.31
CA GLU A 33 -16.11 8.28 5.61
C GLU A 33 -15.43 7.56 6.78
N VAL A 34 -14.09 7.49 6.78
CA VAL A 34 -13.31 6.84 7.84
C VAL A 34 -13.45 7.56 9.17
N ARG A 35 -13.43 8.91 9.17
CA ARG A 35 -13.67 9.70 10.38
C ARG A 35 -15.08 9.48 10.93
N THR A 36 -16.09 9.43 10.06
CA THR A 36 -17.47 9.12 10.46
C THR A 36 -17.59 7.72 11.04
N ARG A 37 -17.00 6.70 10.39
CA ARG A 37 -16.95 5.31 10.88
C ARG A 37 -16.35 5.22 12.29
N ASP A 38 -15.28 5.98 12.53
CA ASP A 38 -14.55 6.01 13.79
C ASP A 38 -15.13 7.02 14.80
N ASN A 39 -16.33 7.56 14.53
CA ASN A 39 -17.04 8.55 15.35
C ASN A 39 -16.23 9.83 15.66
N ASN A 40 -15.31 10.22 14.77
CA ASN A 40 -14.32 11.28 14.99
C ASN A 40 -13.46 11.08 16.27
N VAL A 41 -13.29 9.85 16.72
CA VAL A 41 -12.49 9.51 17.90
C VAL A 41 -11.15 8.93 17.48
N CYS A 42 -10.07 9.30 18.17
CA CYS A 42 -8.78 8.69 17.97
C CYS A 42 -8.81 7.22 18.37
N GLN A 43 -8.67 6.33 17.40
CA GLN A 43 -8.71 4.87 17.60
C GLN A 43 -7.48 4.30 18.33
N ARG A 44 -6.55 5.18 18.76
CA ARG A 44 -5.37 4.79 19.55
C ARG A 44 -5.49 5.21 21.01
N CYS A 45 -5.88 6.46 21.29
CA CYS A 45 -5.95 6.99 22.65
C CYS A 45 -7.38 7.21 23.16
N GLY A 46 -8.40 6.99 22.34
CA GLY A 46 -9.81 7.19 22.70
C GLY A 46 -10.24 8.65 22.81
N ASP A 47 -9.35 9.59 22.50
CA ASP A 47 -9.63 11.01 22.61
C ASP A 47 -10.42 11.50 21.40
N HIS A 48 -11.52 12.20 21.65
CA HIS A 48 -12.44 12.72 20.64
C HIS A 48 -12.19 14.19 20.31
N ASN A 49 -11.45 14.92 21.16
CA ASN A 49 -11.11 16.33 20.90
C ASN A 49 -10.12 16.98 21.87
N GLY A 50 -9.19 16.24 22.47
CA GLY A 50 -8.11 16.82 23.25
C GLY A 50 -8.51 17.47 24.55
N ASN A 51 -9.71 17.33 25.11
CA ASN A 51 -10.10 18.10 26.32
C ASN A 51 -9.88 19.64 26.22
N TYR A 52 -9.77 20.20 25.01
CA TYR A 52 -9.54 21.63 24.79
C TYR A 52 -10.76 22.21 24.09
N GLU A 53 -11.70 22.72 24.88
CA GLU A 53 -12.90 23.47 24.42
C GLU A 53 -12.55 24.58 23.41
N TYR A 54 -11.31 25.06 23.42
CA TYR A 54 -10.81 26.15 22.58
C TYR A 54 -9.84 25.74 21.47
N TYR A 55 -9.28 24.52 21.49
CA TYR A 55 -8.28 24.05 20.53
C TYR A 55 -8.53 22.58 20.15
N PRO A 56 -9.58 22.31 19.35
CA PRO A 56 -9.89 20.95 18.93
C PRO A 56 -8.67 20.33 18.22
N LEU A 57 -8.35 19.08 18.60
CA LEU A 57 -7.27 18.36 17.93
C LEU A 57 -7.66 18.11 16.47
N SER A 58 -6.72 18.34 15.56
CA SER A 58 -6.92 17.94 14.17
C SER A 58 -6.95 16.41 14.08
N MET A 59 -8.10 15.88 13.66
CA MET A 59 -8.30 14.46 13.42
C MET A 59 -7.89 14.12 11.98
N ALA A 60 -6.88 13.26 11.86
CA ALA A 60 -6.31 12.80 10.61
C ALA A 60 -6.66 11.34 10.35
N VAL A 61 -6.73 10.96 9.08
CA VAL A 61 -6.80 9.55 8.67
C VAL A 61 -5.40 9.06 8.37
N HIS A 62 -4.96 8.11 9.17
CA HIS A 62 -3.66 7.48 9.09
C HIS A 62 -3.73 6.20 8.26
N HIS A 63 -2.68 5.97 7.47
CA HIS A 63 -2.48 4.73 6.74
C HIS A 63 -1.59 3.79 7.56
N ILE A 64 -2.05 2.57 7.83
CA ILE A 64 -1.25 1.58 8.55
C ILE A 64 -0.08 1.10 7.68
N VAL A 65 -0.37 0.71 6.44
CA VAL A 65 0.60 0.51 5.37
C VAL A 65 0.61 1.78 4.50
N PRO A 66 1.76 2.48 4.39
CA PRO A 66 1.86 3.72 3.64
C PRO A 66 1.33 3.61 2.20
N GLY A 67 0.54 4.59 1.78
CA GLY A 67 -0.06 4.63 0.43
C GLY A 67 0.94 4.64 -0.73
N LYS A 68 2.21 5.00 -0.48
CA LYS A 68 3.29 4.87 -1.47
C LYS A 68 3.67 3.42 -1.79
N TYR A 69 3.29 2.46 -0.95
CA TYR A 69 3.56 1.03 -1.15
C TYR A 69 2.40 0.30 -1.84
N LEU A 70 1.26 0.96 -2.00
CA LEU A 70 0.00 0.34 -2.41
C LEU A 70 -0.69 1.14 -3.51
N PRO A 71 -1.31 0.47 -4.51
CA PRO A 71 -2.27 1.12 -5.40
C PRO A 71 -3.34 1.86 -4.61
N LYS A 72 -3.88 2.94 -5.17
CA LYS A 72 -4.90 3.79 -4.52
C LYS A 72 -6.10 2.99 -3.98
N ALA A 73 -6.55 1.97 -4.73
CA ALA A 73 -7.67 1.13 -4.34
C ALA A 73 -7.39 0.28 -3.09
N ASP A 74 -6.13 -0.12 -2.89
CA ASP A 74 -5.69 -0.98 -1.78
C ASP A 74 -5.26 -0.15 -0.57
N ALA A 75 -4.59 0.98 -0.82
CA ALA A 75 -4.21 1.95 0.21
C ALA A 75 -5.41 2.45 1.02
N ARG A 76 -6.60 2.49 0.39
CA ARG A 76 -7.83 3.07 0.97
C ARG A 76 -8.79 2.06 1.58
N LEU A 77 -8.36 0.80 1.75
CA LEU A 77 -9.12 -0.24 2.45
C LEU A 77 -9.43 0.14 3.90
N ASP A 78 -10.57 -0.33 4.42
CA ASP A 78 -10.99 -0.06 5.79
C ASP A 78 -9.98 -0.51 6.83
N LEU A 79 -9.39 -1.70 6.63
CA LEU A 79 -8.36 -2.22 7.51
C LEU A 79 -7.10 -1.35 7.51
N ASN A 80 -6.78 -0.69 6.39
CA ASN A 80 -5.59 0.14 6.24
C ASN A 80 -5.76 1.57 6.76
N LEU A 81 -6.98 2.05 6.93
CA LEU A 81 -7.26 3.43 7.32
C LEU A 81 -7.81 3.54 8.74
N VAL A 82 -7.27 4.48 9.50
CA VAL A 82 -7.66 4.71 10.90
C VAL A 82 -7.68 6.19 11.27
N THR A 83 -8.69 6.61 12.00
CA THR A 83 -8.79 7.98 12.54
C THR A 83 -7.94 8.13 13.79
N VAL A 84 -7.04 9.11 13.80
CA VAL A 84 -6.15 9.41 14.92
C VAL A 84 -5.95 10.91 15.09
N CYS A 85 -5.65 11.36 16.31
CA CYS A 85 -5.23 12.73 16.54
C CYS A 85 -3.80 12.97 16.02
N GLY A 86 -3.42 14.23 15.80
CA GLY A 86 -2.08 14.59 15.31
C GLY A 86 -0.91 14.00 16.11
N THR A 87 -1.00 13.97 17.45
CA THR A 87 0.04 13.37 18.31
C THR A 87 0.17 11.86 18.06
N CYS A 88 -0.96 11.15 17.97
CA CYS A 88 -0.98 9.72 17.68
C CYS A 88 -0.54 9.42 16.24
N HIS A 89 -0.91 10.27 15.29
CA HIS A 89 -0.47 10.17 13.90
C HIS A 89 1.06 10.15 13.81
N ASN A 90 1.73 11.17 14.37
CA ASN A 90 3.19 11.27 14.36
C ASN A 90 3.87 10.10 15.08
N ARG A 91 3.23 9.56 16.11
CA ARG A 91 3.75 8.38 16.83
C ARG A 91 3.65 7.08 16.03
N LEU A 92 2.62 6.94 15.20
CA LEU A 92 2.41 5.75 14.37
C LEU A 92 3.19 5.83 13.05
N GLU A 93 3.56 7.03 12.61
CA GLU A 93 4.35 7.23 11.41
C GLU A 93 5.69 6.47 11.50
N GLY A 94 5.97 5.63 10.49
CA GLY A 94 7.16 4.78 10.44
C GLY A 94 7.15 3.57 11.37
N ALA A 95 6.14 3.39 12.22
CA ALA A 95 6.03 2.22 13.07
C ALA A 95 5.74 0.94 12.25
N HIS A 96 6.22 -0.21 12.73
CA HIS A 96 5.94 -1.50 12.10
C HIS A 96 4.45 -1.82 12.10
N VAL A 97 3.96 -2.48 11.03
CA VAL A 97 2.52 -2.77 10.82
C VAL A 97 1.87 -3.48 12.00
N GLU A 98 2.55 -4.47 12.59
CA GLU A 98 2.07 -5.21 13.77
C GLU A 98 1.85 -4.29 14.98
N ARG A 99 2.75 -3.34 15.19
CA ARG A 99 2.64 -2.37 16.29
C ARG A 99 1.46 -1.43 16.07
N GLN A 100 1.26 -0.99 14.83
CA GLN A 100 0.13 -0.13 14.48
C GLN A 100 -1.21 -0.87 14.65
N PHE A 101 -1.30 -2.13 14.24
CA PHE A 101 -2.50 -2.95 14.51
C PHE A 101 -2.76 -3.15 16.00
N ALA A 102 -1.71 -3.40 16.78
CA ALA A 102 -1.83 -3.53 18.24
C ALA A 102 -2.30 -2.23 18.91
N GLU A 103 -1.74 -1.08 18.51
CA GLU A 103 -2.07 0.23 19.12
C GLU A 103 -3.38 0.84 18.59
N THR A 104 -4.05 0.23 17.62
CA THR A 104 -5.30 0.76 17.02
C THR A 104 -6.46 -0.23 17.03
N ASP A 105 -6.45 -1.16 17.98
CA ASP A 105 -7.53 -2.13 18.24
C ASP A 105 -7.88 -3.03 17.03
N ARG A 106 -6.90 -3.35 16.19
CA ARG A 106 -7.06 -4.27 15.04
C ARG A 106 -6.58 -5.68 15.40
N HIS A 107 -7.05 -6.19 16.53
CA HIS A 107 -6.53 -7.42 17.14
C HIS A 107 -6.71 -8.66 16.28
N GLU A 108 -7.82 -8.79 15.54
CA GLU A 108 -8.03 -9.93 14.64
C GLU A 108 -6.97 -10.00 13.53
N ALA A 109 -6.70 -8.87 12.87
CA ALA A 109 -5.67 -8.78 11.83
C ALA A 109 -4.27 -9.07 12.39
N LEU A 110 -3.99 -8.58 13.60
CA LEU A 110 -2.74 -8.87 14.30
C LEU A 110 -2.58 -10.36 14.62
N ARG A 111 -3.65 -11.03 15.08
CA ARG A 111 -3.65 -12.47 15.37
C ARG A 111 -3.37 -13.28 14.10
N VAL A 112 -4.05 -12.95 12.99
CA VAL A 112 -3.81 -13.57 11.68
C VAL A 112 -2.34 -13.42 11.26
N LEU A 113 -1.78 -12.21 11.35
CA LEU A 113 -0.38 -11.99 10.98
C LEU A 113 0.60 -12.75 11.86
N ARG A 114 0.37 -12.85 13.17
CA ARG A 114 1.26 -13.58 14.08
C ARG A 114 1.31 -15.06 13.76
N VAL A 115 0.15 -15.71 13.56
CA VAL A 115 0.11 -17.12 13.16
C VAL A 115 0.82 -17.33 11.82
N LEU A 116 0.52 -16.48 10.83
CA LEU A 116 1.09 -16.59 9.48
C LEU A 116 2.58 -16.22 9.38
N LYS A 117 3.13 -15.57 10.40
CA LYS A 117 4.56 -15.25 10.52
C LYS A 117 5.36 -16.46 11.00
N GLU A 118 4.80 -17.21 11.95
CA GLU A 118 5.41 -18.42 12.49
C GLU A 118 5.35 -19.57 11.48
N ARG A 119 4.21 -19.74 10.80
CA ARG A 119 3.99 -20.80 9.82
C ARG A 119 2.97 -20.39 8.77
N GLY A 120 3.24 -20.75 7.52
CA GLY A 120 2.24 -20.56 6.47
C GLY A 120 1.06 -21.51 6.66
N GLN A 121 -0.16 -21.06 6.35
CA GLN A 121 -1.39 -21.84 6.53
C GLN A 121 -2.48 -21.47 5.52
N THR A 122 -3.49 -22.33 5.41
CA THR A 122 -4.74 -22.06 4.68
C THR A 122 -5.74 -21.32 5.56
N VAL A 123 -6.75 -20.69 4.95
CA VAL A 123 -7.86 -20.04 5.67
C VAL A 123 -8.57 -21.02 6.61
N TYR A 124 -8.80 -22.26 6.18
CA TYR A 124 -9.47 -23.28 6.98
C TYR A 124 -8.69 -23.64 8.26
N ALA A 125 -7.35 -23.71 8.18
CA ALA A 125 -6.51 -23.95 9.36
C ALA A 125 -6.55 -22.75 10.34
N LEU A 126 -6.48 -21.54 9.80
CA LEU A 126 -6.57 -20.31 10.57
C LEU A 126 -7.91 -20.16 11.29
N GLU A 127 -9.02 -20.52 10.63
CA GLU A 127 -10.37 -20.47 11.21
C GLU A 127 -10.45 -21.29 12.50
N ARG A 128 -9.97 -22.54 12.44
CA ARG A 128 -9.97 -23.48 13.57
C ARG A 128 -9.06 -23.03 14.71
N GLU A 129 -7.97 -22.35 14.40
CA GLU A 129 -6.98 -21.90 15.38
C GLU A 129 -7.36 -20.57 16.03
N LEU A 130 -7.98 -19.67 15.28
CA LEU A 130 -8.27 -18.31 15.73
C LEU A 130 -9.69 -18.11 16.22
N GLU A 131 -10.59 -19.08 16.01
CA GLU A 131 -12.01 -18.97 16.37
C GLU A 131 -12.67 -17.71 15.78
N ILE A 132 -12.23 -17.31 14.58
CA ILE A 132 -12.80 -16.19 13.82
C ILE A 132 -13.74 -16.78 12.78
N PRO A 133 -15.00 -16.30 12.64
CA PRO A 133 -15.92 -16.81 11.63
C PRO A 133 -15.32 -16.77 10.21
N GLU A 134 -15.56 -17.82 9.43
CA GLU A 134 -14.96 -18.00 8.10
C GLU A 134 -15.08 -16.76 7.19
N GLU A 135 -16.28 -16.16 7.12
CA GLU A 135 -16.55 -14.96 6.32
C GLU A 135 -15.66 -13.78 6.76
N ARG A 136 -15.56 -13.56 8.08
CA ARG A 136 -14.75 -12.51 8.66
C ARG A 136 -13.27 -12.74 8.38
N LEU A 137 -12.81 -13.98 8.51
CA LEU A 137 -11.44 -14.36 8.24
C LEU A 137 -11.08 -14.21 6.76
N ARG A 138 -11.95 -14.63 5.84
CA ARG A 138 -11.76 -14.43 4.39
C ARG A 138 -11.64 -12.95 4.04
N SER A 139 -12.47 -12.10 4.63
CA SER A 139 -12.39 -10.65 4.46
C SER A 139 -11.07 -10.08 5.00
N LEU A 140 -10.62 -10.51 6.18
CA LEU A 140 -9.35 -10.07 6.76
C LEU A 140 -8.14 -10.51 5.92
N VAL A 141 -8.10 -11.77 5.50
CA VAL A 141 -7.01 -12.30 4.65
C VAL A 141 -6.97 -11.56 3.32
N SER A 142 -8.12 -11.36 2.66
CA SER A 142 -8.22 -10.60 1.41
C SER A 142 -7.70 -9.16 1.56
N GLN A 143 -8.07 -8.46 2.64
CA GLN A 143 -7.57 -7.10 2.88
C GLN A 143 -6.07 -7.09 3.20
N LEU A 144 -5.58 -8.01 4.02
CA LEU A 144 -4.16 -8.09 4.37
C LEU A 144 -3.28 -8.46 3.15
N GLU A 145 -3.76 -9.31 2.24
CA GLU A 145 -3.10 -9.62 0.98
C GLU A 145 -3.01 -8.37 0.10
N ARG A 146 -4.12 -7.65 -0.09
CA ARG A 146 -4.15 -6.38 -0.84
C ARG A 146 -3.28 -5.29 -0.22
N MET A 147 -3.09 -5.32 1.10
CA MET A 147 -2.17 -4.43 1.82
C MET A 147 -0.70 -4.88 1.74
N ASN A 148 -0.38 -5.92 0.94
CA ASN A 148 0.95 -6.53 0.85
C ASN A 148 1.49 -7.01 2.23
N CYS A 149 0.60 -7.35 3.16
CA CYS A 149 0.96 -7.93 4.45
C CYS A 149 1.01 -9.47 4.38
N LEU A 150 0.38 -10.07 3.37
CA LEU A 150 0.40 -11.51 3.12
C LEU A 150 0.89 -11.81 1.71
N GLN A 151 1.56 -12.95 1.55
CA GLN A 151 1.89 -13.54 0.25
C GLN A 151 1.19 -14.90 0.13
N THR A 152 0.47 -15.09 -0.96
CA THR A 152 -0.15 -16.36 -1.32
C THR A 152 0.86 -17.23 -2.07
N ARG A 153 0.88 -18.52 -1.72
CA ARG A 153 1.65 -19.57 -2.40
C ARG A 153 0.70 -20.58 -3.05
N GLU A 154 1.27 -21.52 -3.79
CA GLU A 154 0.56 -22.66 -4.38
C GLU A 154 -0.41 -23.29 -3.37
N ASN A 155 -1.61 -23.66 -3.82
CA ASN A 155 -2.70 -24.23 -3.01
C ASN A 155 -3.31 -23.29 -1.94
N VAL A 156 -3.27 -21.96 -2.13
CA VAL A 156 -3.94 -20.99 -1.25
C VAL A 156 -3.37 -21.00 0.18
N TRP A 157 -2.05 -21.17 0.26
CA TRP A 157 -1.28 -21.06 1.50
C TRP A 157 -0.79 -19.62 1.67
N TYR A 158 -1.11 -18.99 2.79
CA TYR A 158 -0.69 -17.64 3.10
C TYR A 158 0.55 -17.64 3.99
N ARG A 159 1.38 -16.62 3.85
CA ARG A 159 2.49 -16.31 4.77
C ARG A 159 2.55 -14.81 5.02
N ALA A 160 2.83 -14.40 6.25
CA ALA A 160 3.03 -12.99 6.56
C ALA A 160 4.32 -12.45 5.93
N VAL A 161 4.25 -11.26 5.37
CA VAL A 161 5.37 -10.52 4.78
C VAL A 161 5.35 -9.07 5.26
N CYS A 162 6.50 -8.41 5.26
CA CYS A 162 6.59 -6.99 5.58
C CYS A 162 6.29 -6.17 4.31
N PRO A 163 5.26 -5.31 4.29
CA PRO A 163 4.92 -4.52 3.10
C PRO A 163 6.07 -3.64 2.60
N GLY A 164 6.84 -3.05 3.51
CA GLY A 164 8.02 -2.25 3.15
C GLY A 164 9.10 -3.08 2.46
N ALA A 165 9.35 -4.30 2.94
CA ALA A 165 10.31 -5.21 2.31
C ALA A 165 9.81 -5.72 0.95
N ALA A 166 8.52 -6.03 0.84
CA ALA A 166 7.88 -6.40 -0.42
C ALA A 166 7.99 -5.27 -1.45
N TRP A 167 7.76 -4.03 -1.03
CA TRP A 167 7.94 -2.84 -1.87
C TRP A 167 9.38 -2.66 -2.33
N SER A 168 10.36 -2.72 -1.42
CA SER A 168 11.78 -2.59 -1.80
C SER A 168 12.24 -3.70 -2.76
N ALA A 169 11.71 -4.92 -2.61
CA ALA A 169 11.97 -6.00 -3.56
C ALA A 169 11.37 -5.70 -4.94
N LEU A 170 10.16 -5.16 -5.00
CA LEU A 170 9.50 -4.76 -6.25
C LEU A 170 10.26 -3.64 -6.97
N GLU A 171 10.67 -2.59 -6.25
CA GLU A 171 11.48 -1.48 -6.81
C GLU A 171 12.78 -2.02 -7.44
N LYS A 172 13.46 -2.92 -6.74
CA LYS A 172 14.69 -3.55 -7.24
C LYS A 172 14.45 -4.31 -8.54
N LEU A 173 13.39 -5.12 -8.61
CA LEU A 173 13.03 -5.87 -9.81
C LEU A 173 12.66 -4.95 -10.98
N GLN A 174 11.96 -3.84 -10.71
CA GLN A 174 11.63 -2.85 -11.73
C GLN A 174 12.89 -2.19 -12.29
N SER A 175 13.81 -1.76 -11.42
CA SER A 175 15.10 -1.21 -11.86
C SER A 175 15.96 -2.21 -12.64
N GLU A 176 15.89 -3.51 -12.32
CA GLU A 176 16.55 -4.57 -13.10
C GLU A 176 15.91 -4.73 -14.48
N LEU A 177 14.57 -4.76 -14.56
CA LEU A 177 13.84 -4.86 -15.81
C LEU A 177 14.09 -3.65 -16.74
N GLU A 178 14.15 -2.44 -16.19
CA GLU A 178 14.46 -1.22 -16.94
C GLU A 178 15.87 -1.26 -17.52
N ARG A 179 16.86 -1.72 -16.74
CA ARG A 179 18.23 -1.92 -17.22
C ARG A 179 18.30 -2.94 -18.35
N GLU A 180 17.57 -4.04 -18.23
CA GLU A 180 17.52 -5.06 -19.28
C GLU A 180 16.83 -4.53 -20.55
N ARG A 181 15.74 -3.77 -20.42
CA ARG A 181 15.09 -3.09 -21.56
C ARG A 181 16.02 -2.08 -22.25
N ALA A 182 16.76 -1.29 -21.47
CA ALA A 182 17.74 -0.35 -22.00
C ALA A 182 18.86 -1.09 -22.76
N ARG A 183 19.34 -2.21 -22.21
CA ARG A 183 20.34 -3.06 -22.88
C ARG A 183 19.83 -3.63 -24.20
N ARG A 184 18.57 -4.11 -24.25
CA ARG A 184 17.97 -4.63 -25.49
C ARG A 184 17.85 -3.57 -26.56
N ARG A 185 17.35 -2.38 -26.22
CA ARG A 185 17.29 -1.24 -27.14
C ARG A 185 18.67 -0.88 -27.70
N TRP A 186 19.69 -0.84 -26.84
CA TRP A 186 21.05 -0.58 -27.29
C TRP A 186 21.56 -1.65 -28.27
N VAL A 187 21.26 -2.94 -28.04
CA VAL A 187 21.63 -4.01 -28.99
C VAL A 187 20.89 -3.86 -30.31
N GLU A 188 19.60 -3.51 -30.28
CA GLU A 188 18.79 -3.26 -31.49
C GLU A 188 19.37 -2.10 -32.30
N ASP A 189 19.69 -0.98 -31.66
CA ASP A 189 20.31 0.19 -32.30
C ASP A 189 21.65 -0.17 -32.98
N VAL A 190 22.51 -0.93 -32.29
CA VAL A 190 23.81 -1.38 -32.84
C VAL A 190 23.63 -2.32 -34.05
N LEU A 191 22.64 -3.21 -34.01
CA LEU A 191 22.36 -4.11 -35.14
C LEU A 191 21.81 -3.36 -36.36
N GLU A 192 21.00 -2.32 -36.14
CA GLU A 192 20.52 -1.43 -37.21
C GLU A 192 21.67 -0.67 -37.86
N GLU A 193 22.61 -0.14 -37.07
CA GLU A 193 23.82 0.52 -37.59
C GLU A 193 24.67 -0.42 -38.44
N VAL A 194 24.98 -1.62 -37.96
CA VAL A 194 25.78 -2.62 -38.69
C VAL A 194 25.11 -3.04 -40.01
N ASN A 195 23.77 -3.20 -40.02
CA ASN A 195 23.02 -3.52 -41.23
C ASN A 195 23.08 -2.38 -42.27
N LEU A 196 22.95 -1.12 -41.83
CA LEU A 196 23.06 0.05 -42.70
C LEU A 196 24.46 0.17 -43.33
N GLU A 197 25.52 -0.07 -42.56
CA GLU A 197 26.89 -0.09 -43.06
C GLU A 197 27.10 -1.19 -44.10
N SER A 198 26.57 -2.39 -43.85
CA SER A 198 26.67 -3.53 -44.77
C SER A 198 25.95 -3.24 -46.10
N MET A 199 24.75 -2.63 -46.06
CA MET A 199 24.02 -2.25 -47.27
C MET A 199 24.70 -1.14 -48.09
N ASN A 200 25.44 -0.24 -47.43
CA ASN A 200 26.18 0.82 -48.11
C ASN A 200 27.49 0.33 -48.73
N ALA A 201 28.10 -0.72 -48.19
CA ALA A 201 29.32 -1.31 -48.73
C ALA A 201 29.10 -2.13 -50.02
N GLU A 202 27.86 -2.54 -50.31
CA GLU A 202 27.48 -3.31 -51.50
C GLU A 202 27.04 -2.44 -52.70
N ARG A 203 27.00 -1.10 -52.55
CA ARG A 203 26.68 -0.14 -53.62
C ARG A 203 27.93 0.50 -54.21
#